data_AF-A0A1W1BN83-F1
#
_entry.id   AF-A0A1W1BN83-F1
#
_cell.length_a   1.000
_cell.length_b   1.000
_cell.length_c   1.000
_cell.angle_alpha   90.00
_cell.angle_beta   90.00
_cell.angle_gamma   90.00
#
_symmetry.space_group_name_H-M   'P 1'
#
loop_
_entity.id
_entity.type
_entity.pdbx_description
1 polymer ?
#
loop_
_entity_poly.entity_id
_entity_poly.type
_entity_poly.pdbx_seq_one_letter_code
_entity_poly.pdbx_strand_id
1 'polypeptide(L)'
;MVKTALFLSLIATTYTLAKEPSAKLEKNCLSCHVKQEIPSELVYRRYLLKYSTNSAIKERLFSYLKNPNKKNSIMPKQFFLKFPKKEASDMNETALLESIDDYLDYFDVRKRLVLPKK
;
A
#
# COMPACT_ATOMS: atom_id res chain seq x y z
N MET A 1 -52.38 -13.01 -15.90
CA MET A 1 -51.17 -13.60 -15.27
C MET A 1 -49.96 -13.28 -16.14
N VAL A 2 -48.80 -13.03 -15.50
CA VAL A 2 -47.46 -12.84 -16.10
C VAL A 2 -47.20 -11.51 -16.82
N LYS A 3 -46.99 -10.39 -16.11
CA LYS A 3 -46.32 -9.19 -16.70
C LYS A 3 -45.41 -8.38 -15.75
N THR A 4 -45.12 -8.82 -14.53
CA THR A 4 -44.35 -8.01 -13.55
C THR A 4 -43.26 -8.80 -12.83
N ALA A 5 -42.52 -9.64 -13.56
CA ALA A 5 -41.40 -10.37 -12.98
C ALA A 5 -40.23 -10.47 -13.97
N LEU A 6 -39.69 -9.33 -14.43
CA LEU A 6 -38.42 -9.35 -15.15
C LEU A 6 -37.69 -8.00 -15.10
N PHE A 7 -37.49 -7.44 -13.90
CA PHE A 7 -36.66 -6.24 -13.71
C PHE A 7 -35.81 -6.33 -12.43
N LEU A 8 -35.31 -7.52 -12.10
CA LEU A 8 -34.52 -7.73 -10.87
C LEU A 8 -33.31 -8.67 -11.03
N SER A 9 -32.82 -8.89 -12.26
CA SER A 9 -31.78 -9.91 -12.52
C SER A 9 -30.51 -9.41 -13.22
N LEU A 10 -30.23 -8.11 -13.28
CA LEU A 10 -29.00 -7.67 -13.96
C LEU A 10 -28.34 -6.44 -13.35
N ILE A 11 -28.05 -6.52 -12.05
CA ILE A 11 -26.87 -5.81 -11.51
C ILE A 11 -25.85 -6.92 -11.20
N ALA A 12 -25.24 -7.45 -12.26
CA ALA A 12 -23.97 -8.14 -12.10
C ALA A 12 -22.96 -7.06 -11.74
N THR A 13 -22.90 -6.72 -10.46
CA THR A 13 -21.85 -5.88 -9.89
C THR A 13 -20.53 -6.55 -10.25
N THR A 14 -19.80 -5.95 -11.17
CA THR A 14 -18.39 -6.26 -11.40
C THR A 14 -17.65 -5.81 -10.15
N TYR A 15 -17.69 -6.62 -9.10
CA TYR A 15 -16.80 -6.45 -7.97
C TYR A 15 -15.40 -6.68 -8.51
N THR A 16 -14.65 -5.59 -8.67
CA THR A 16 -13.19 -5.68 -8.82
C THR A 16 -12.70 -6.39 -7.56
N LEU A 17 -12.31 -7.65 -7.69
CA LEU A 17 -11.75 -8.41 -6.59
C LEU A 17 -10.51 -7.65 -6.10
N ALA A 18 -10.63 -7.00 -4.95
CA ALA A 18 -9.48 -6.38 -4.31
C ALA A 18 -8.49 -7.50 -3.97
N LYS A 19 -7.21 -7.26 -4.24
CA LYS A 19 -6.16 -8.21 -3.82
C LYS A 19 -6.19 -8.25 -2.30
N GLU A 20 -6.49 -9.41 -1.73
CA GLU A 20 -6.44 -9.61 -0.28
C GLU A 20 -4.98 -9.58 0.21
N PRO A 21 -4.69 -8.92 1.34
CA PRO A 21 -3.34 -8.90 1.90
C PRO A 21 -2.97 -10.28 2.44
N SER A 22 -1.69 -10.64 2.33
CA SER A 22 -1.19 -11.85 2.98
C SER A 22 -1.20 -11.67 4.50
N ALA A 23 -1.31 -12.77 5.25
CA ALA A 23 -1.25 -12.72 6.72
C ALA A 23 0.04 -12.06 7.25
N LYS A 24 1.16 -12.25 6.54
CA LYS A 24 2.45 -11.60 6.86
C LYS A 24 2.38 -10.09 6.63
N LEU A 25 1.85 -9.64 5.49
CA LEU A 25 1.68 -8.23 5.18
C LEU A 25 0.73 -7.55 6.18
N GLU A 26 -0.38 -8.22 6.49
CA GLU A 26 -1.36 -7.76 7.46
C GLU A 26 -0.71 -7.53 8.83
N LYS A 27 -0.02 -8.56 9.34
CA LYS A 27 0.68 -8.49 10.62
C LYS A 27 1.78 -7.42 10.64
N ASN A 28 2.65 -7.43 9.64
CA ASN A 28 3.90 -6.66 9.67
C ASN A 28 3.73 -5.19 9.27
N CYS A 29 2.69 -4.85 8.51
CA CYS A 29 2.52 -3.50 7.98
C CYS A 29 1.10 -2.95 8.20
N LEU A 30 0.07 -3.70 7.78
CA LEU A 30 -1.26 -3.13 7.67
C LEU A 30 -1.98 -3.01 9.02
N SER A 31 -1.69 -3.86 9.99
CA SER A 31 -2.31 -3.84 11.32
C SER A 31 -2.27 -2.44 11.97
N CYS A 32 -1.10 -1.80 11.98
CA CYS A 32 -0.96 -0.43 12.46
C CYS A 32 -1.49 0.59 11.46
N HIS A 33 -1.24 0.40 10.16
CA HIS A 33 -1.64 1.39 9.15
C HIS A 33 -3.17 1.53 9.05
N VAL A 34 -3.92 0.43 9.15
CA VAL A 34 -5.38 0.42 9.17
C VAL A 34 -5.88 1.05 10.48
N LYS A 35 -5.36 0.59 11.63
CA LYS A 35 -5.76 1.13 12.94
C LYS A 35 -5.52 2.64 13.08
N GLN A 36 -4.45 3.15 12.48
CA GLN A 36 -4.06 4.56 12.52
C GLN A 36 -4.60 5.35 11.32
N GLU A 37 -5.36 4.72 10.44
CA GLU A 37 -5.89 5.32 9.21
C GLU A 37 -4.80 5.96 8.32
N ILE A 38 -3.62 5.37 8.29
CA ILE A 38 -2.52 5.80 7.43
C ILE A 38 -2.90 5.52 5.98
N PRO A 39 -2.91 6.54 5.09
CA PRO A 39 -3.31 6.37 3.70
C PRO A 39 -2.17 5.69 2.90
N SER A 40 -2.03 4.38 3.07
CA SER A 40 -0.89 3.60 2.56
C SER A 40 -0.71 3.69 1.05
N GLU A 41 -1.80 3.73 0.28
CA GLU A 41 -1.71 3.91 -1.17
C GLU A 41 -1.13 5.29 -1.54
N LEU A 42 -1.53 6.35 -0.84
CA LEU A 42 -0.97 7.69 -1.05
C LEU A 42 0.51 7.75 -0.67
N VAL A 43 0.89 7.09 0.43
CA VAL A 43 2.28 6.95 0.84
C VAL A 43 3.09 6.27 -0.25
N TYR A 44 2.64 5.11 -0.75
CA TYR A 44 3.27 4.40 -1.86
C TYR A 44 3.39 5.27 -3.11
N ARG A 45 2.31 5.94 -3.54
CA ARG A 45 2.32 6.83 -4.71
C ARG A 45 3.35 7.94 -4.57
N ARG A 46 3.53 8.52 -3.37
CA ARG A 46 4.58 9.54 -3.17
C ARG A 46 5.99 8.96 -3.35
N TYR A 47 6.23 7.76 -2.82
CA TYR A 47 7.50 7.05 -3.05
C TYR A 47 7.72 6.78 -4.54
N LEU A 48 6.69 6.30 -5.25
CA LEU A 48 6.75 6.05 -6.68
C LEU A 48 7.06 7.30 -7.48
N LEU A 49 6.38 8.43 -7.21
CA LEU A 49 6.62 9.69 -7.90
C LEU A 49 8.04 10.23 -7.68
N LYS A 50 8.65 9.98 -6.51
CA LYS A 50 10.00 10.47 -6.20
C LYS A 50 11.12 9.58 -6.72
N TYR A 51 10.92 8.26 -6.70
CA TYR A 51 12.02 7.30 -6.93
C TYR A 51 11.80 6.38 -8.15
N SER A 52 10.62 6.40 -8.77
CA SER A 52 10.27 5.75 -10.05
C SER A 52 10.33 4.21 -10.12
N THR A 53 11.17 3.55 -9.32
CA THR A 53 11.38 2.08 -9.38
C THR A 53 11.19 1.42 -8.01
N ASN A 54 10.73 0.16 -7.99
CA ASN A 54 10.54 -0.57 -6.73
C ASN A 54 11.87 -0.78 -5.99
N SER A 55 12.98 -1.01 -6.70
CA SER A 55 14.30 -1.16 -6.08
C SER A 55 14.71 0.12 -5.33
N ALA A 56 14.58 1.30 -5.97
CA ALA A 56 14.89 2.56 -5.30
C ALA A 56 13.93 2.86 -4.15
N ILE A 57 12.64 2.54 -4.28
CA ILE A 57 11.68 2.68 -3.16
C ILE A 57 12.06 1.76 -2.01
N LYS A 58 12.40 0.50 -2.29
CA LYS A 58 12.78 -0.51 -1.31
C LYS A 58 13.97 -0.04 -0.47
N GLU A 59 15.03 0.44 -1.11
CA GLU A 59 16.21 0.99 -0.42
C GLU A 59 15.84 2.15 0.51
N ARG A 60 14.97 3.05 0.05
CA ARG A 60 14.54 4.23 0.82
C ARG A 60 13.64 3.86 2.00
N LEU A 61 12.72 2.93 1.81
CA LEU A 61 11.90 2.38 2.90
C LEU A 61 12.75 1.63 3.92
N PHE A 62 13.68 0.79 3.46
CA PHE A 62 14.60 0.06 4.33
C PHE A 62 15.41 1.02 5.21
N SER A 63 16.04 2.03 4.60
CA SER A 63 16.80 3.06 5.32
C SER A 63 15.94 3.82 6.33
N TYR A 64 14.73 4.22 5.93
CA TYR A 64 13.79 4.90 6.84
C TYR A 64 13.35 3.99 7.99
N LEU A 65 13.02 2.72 7.75
CA LEU A 65 12.55 1.80 8.78
C LEU A 65 13.66 1.41 9.77
N LYS A 66 14.92 1.38 9.36
CA LYS A 66 16.06 1.18 10.27
C LYS A 66 16.38 2.42 11.11
N ASN A 67 16.23 3.63 10.56
CA ASN A 67 16.48 4.87 11.29
C ASN A 67 15.41 5.95 10.97
N PRO A 68 14.19 5.83 11.54
CA PRO A 68 13.11 6.74 11.21
C PRO A 68 13.35 8.15 11.76
N ASN A 69 13.39 9.14 10.87
CA ASN A 69 13.51 10.55 11.23
C ASN A 69 12.53 11.41 10.41
N LYS A 70 11.94 12.45 11.02
CA LYS A 70 11.05 13.38 10.28
C LYS A 70 11.80 14.12 9.16
N LYS A 71 13.11 14.34 9.30
CA LYS A 71 13.97 15.00 8.31
C LYS A 71 14.31 14.11 7.11
N ASN A 72 14.40 12.79 7.30
CA ASN A 72 14.73 11.83 6.22
C ASN A 72 13.48 11.14 5.63
N SER A 73 12.29 11.41 6.18
CA SER A 73 11.04 10.91 5.63
C SER A 73 10.69 11.59 4.32
N ILE A 74 10.03 10.86 3.42
CA ILE A 74 9.38 11.44 2.24
C ILE A 74 8.07 12.17 2.59
N MET A 75 7.52 11.94 3.79
CA MET A 75 6.30 12.60 4.23
C MET A 75 6.56 14.05 4.63
N PRO A 76 5.66 14.99 4.28
CA PRO A 76 5.77 16.38 4.71
C PRO A 76 5.64 16.49 6.23
N LYS A 77 6.18 17.55 6.84
CA LYS A 77 6.14 17.75 8.30
C LYS A 77 4.72 17.68 8.87
N GLN A 78 3.74 18.20 8.13
CA GLN A 78 2.32 18.23 8.49
C GLN A 78 1.71 16.82 8.61
N PHE A 79 2.23 15.84 7.88
CA PHE A 79 1.79 14.45 8.01
C PHE A 79 1.96 13.94 9.45
N PHE A 80 3.05 14.36 10.10
CA PHE A 80 3.38 13.98 11.47
C PHE A 80 2.60 14.74 12.55
N LEU A 81 1.66 15.61 12.15
CA LEU A 81 0.68 16.18 13.07
C LEU A 81 -0.48 15.21 13.34
N LYS A 82 -0.79 14.34 12.37
CA LYS A 82 -1.85 13.32 12.48
C LYS A 82 -1.29 11.92 12.75
N PHE A 83 -0.19 11.55 12.08
CA PHE A 83 0.34 10.20 12.15
C PHE A 83 1.65 10.15 12.93
N PRO A 84 1.81 9.20 13.87
CA PRO A 84 3.04 9.10 14.63
C PRO A 84 4.22 8.73 13.71
N LYS A 85 5.40 9.22 14.07
CA LYS A 85 6.64 8.73 13.46
C LYS A 85 6.79 7.25 13.84
N LYS A 86 7.15 6.39 12.89
CA LYS A 86 7.44 4.98 13.16
C LYS A 86 8.67 4.84 14.05
N GLU A 87 8.65 3.88 14.97
CA GLU A 87 9.84 3.45 15.71
C GLU A 87 10.75 2.57 14.86
N ALA A 88 12.05 2.58 15.15
CA ALA A 88 13.02 1.78 14.40
C ALA A 88 12.63 0.29 14.40
N SER A 89 12.82 -0.37 13.26
CA SER A 89 12.52 -1.79 13.11
C SER A 89 13.59 -2.65 13.80
N ASP A 90 13.10 -3.57 14.63
CA ASP A 90 13.82 -4.62 15.34
C ASP A 90 13.95 -5.92 14.51
N MET A 91 13.30 -5.98 13.35
CA MET A 91 13.45 -7.10 12.41
C MET A 91 14.89 -7.20 11.92
N ASN A 92 15.32 -8.45 11.67
CA ASN A 92 16.55 -8.69 10.93
C ASN A 92 16.42 -8.18 9.49
N GLU A 93 17.55 -7.94 8.85
CA GLU A 93 17.62 -7.29 7.54
C GLU A 93 16.83 -8.03 6.46
N THR A 94 17.01 -9.35 6.35
CA THR A 94 16.31 -10.19 5.37
C THR A 94 14.79 -10.12 5.55
N ALA A 95 14.30 -10.31 6.77
CA ALA A 95 12.87 -10.26 7.08
C ALA A 95 12.26 -8.88 6.83
N LEU A 96 13.02 -7.81 7.07
CA LEU A 96 12.59 -6.44 6.78
C LEU A 96 12.50 -6.20 5.27
N LEU A 97 13.50 -6.63 4.50
CA LEU A 97 13.51 -6.49 3.04
C LEU A 97 12.36 -7.26 2.39
N GLU A 98 12.09 -8.48 2.85
CA GLU A 98 10.94 -9.26 2.38
C GLU A 98 9.61 -8.59 2.73
N SER A 99 9.46 -8.05 3.95
CA SER A 99 8.23 -7.37 4.35
C SER A 99 8.00 -6.10 3.52
N ILE A 100 9.08 -5.41 3.12
CA ILE A 100 9.00 -4.28 2.19
C ILE A 100 8.58 -4.76 0.80
N ASP A 101 9.10 -5.88 0.30
CA ASP A 101 8.68 -6.44 -0.98
C ASP A 101 7.18 -6.77 -0.98
N ASP A 102 6.69 -7.42 0.07
CA ASP A 102 5.25 -7.72 0.24
C ASP A 102 4.40 -6.44 0.18
N TYR A 103 4.85 -5.37 0.85
CA TYR A 103 4.19 -4.07 0.83
C TYR A 103 4.18 -3.45 -0.57
N LEU A 104 5.33 -3.43 -1.26
CA LEU A 104 5.44 -2.86 -2.60
C LEU A 104 4.59 -3.64 -3.60
N ASP A 105 4.62 -4.96 -3.54
CA ASP A 105 3.84 -5.86 -4.40
C ASP A 105 2.33 -5.67 -4.23
N TYR A 106 1.87 -5.40 -3.01
CA TYR A 106 0.46 -5.13 -2.73
C TYR A 106 0.01 -3.78 -3.31
N PHE A 107 0.80 -2.71 -3.13
CA PHE A 107 0.41 -1.37 -3.55
C PHE A 107 0.77 -1.02 -5.01
N ASP A 108 1.59 -1.82 -5.70
CA ASP A 108 2.11 -1.53 -7.05
C ASP A 108 1.00 -1.24 -8.07
N VAL A 109 0.82 0.04 -8.37
CA VAL A 109 -0.19 0.54 -9.31
C VAL A 109 0.07 0.05 -10.73
N ARG A 110 1.34 -0.24 -11.10
CA ARG A 110 1.71 -0.63 -12.47
C ARG A 110 1.15 -1.99 -12.84
N LYS A 111 0.92 -2.85 -11.85
CA LYS A 111 0.24 -4.14 -12.03
C LYS A 111 -1.25 -4.00 -12.38
N ARG A 112 -1.81 -2.79 -12.23
CA ARG A 112 -3.20 -2.44 -12.54
C ARG A 112 -3.33 -1.57 -13.80
N LEU A 113 -2.21 -1.24 -14.47
CA LEU A 113 -2.23 -0.47 -15.71
C LEU A 113 -2.40 -1.42 -16.90
N VAL A 114 -3.55 -1.35 -17.57
CA VAL A 114 -3.81 -2.00 -18.85
C VAL A 114 -3.79 -0.92 -19.93
N LEU A 115 -2.85 -1.00 -20.87
CA LEU A 115 -2.90 -0.15 -22.05
C LEU A 115 -3.94 -0.70 -23.02
N PRO A 116 -4.83 0.13 -23.58
CA PRO A 116 -5.73 -0.31 -24.64
C PRO A 116 -4.89 -0.79 -25.82
N LYS A 117 -5.25 -1.94 -26.39
CA LYS A 117 -4.65 -2.40 -27.64
C LYS A 117 -5.01 -1.39 -28.74
N LYS A 118 -4.02 -0.96 -29.51
CA LYS A 118 -4.20 -0.13 -30.70
C LYS A 118 -4.87 -0.93 -31.82
#